data_AF-A0A662BEI9-F1
#
_entry.id   AF-A0A662BEI9-F1
#
_cell.length_a   1.000
_cell.length_b   1.000
_cell.length_c   1.000
_cell.angle_alpha   90.00
_cell.angle_beta   90.00
_cell.angle_gamma   90.00
#
_symmetry.space_group_name_H-M   'P 1'
#
loop_
_entity.id
_entity.type
_entity.pdbx_description
1 polymer ?
#
loop_
_entity_poly.entity_id
_entity_poly.type
_entity_poly.pdbx_seq_one_letter_code
_entity_poly.pdbx_strand_id
1 'polypeptide(L)'
;MDQHKLSLSELNKRVKETIQDNFFENIWVVAEIGEFNINRNGHAYLELVEKEEDSDKIIAKARATIWSYTLRMLKPYFETTTNQELIAGLKILVSVSVEFHEIYGFSLNVRDIDPTYTLGDIEKRRLEIINRLEDEGT
;
A
#
# COMPACT_ATOMS: atom_id res chain seq x y z
N MET A 1 8.34 35.35 -24.95
CA MET A 1 8.93 34.25 -24.15
C MET A 1 8.58 32.97 -24.88
N ASP A 2 9.57 32.28 -25.44
CA ASP A 2 9.37 30.94 -26.01
C ASP A 2 9.00 29.99 -24.88
N GLN A 3 7.78 29.47 -24.92
CA GLN A 3 7.31 28.48 -23.99
C GLN A 3 7.93 27.14 -24.41
N HIS A 4 8.87 26.61 -23.61
CA HIS A 4 9.48 25.31 -23.88
C HIS A 4 8.39 24.24 -23.82
N LYS A 5 8.03 23.69 -24.99
CA LYS A 5 7.00 22.66 -25.12
C LYS A 5 7.66 21.29 -25.07
N LEU A 6 7.07 20.39 -24.29
CA LEU A 6 7.42 18.97 -24.27
C LEU A 6 6.23 18.18 -24.80
N SER A 7 6.50 17.13 -25.57
CA SER A 7 5.52 16.09 -25.82
C SER A 7 5.19 15.34 -24.52
N LEU A 8 4.01 14.73 -24.46
CA LEU A 8 3.60 13.94 -23.30
C LEU A 8 4.57 12.78 -23.02
N SER A 9 5.13 12.15 -24.06
CA SER A 9 6.13 11.10 -23.93
C SER A 9 7.44 11.62 -23.33
N GLU A 10 7.88 12.83 -23.72
CA GLU A 10 9.07 13.44 -23.12
C GLU A 10 8.85 13.77 -21.64
N LEU A 11 7.66 14.29 -21.29
CA LEU A 11 7.30 14.54 -19.90
C LEU A 11 7.29 13.25 -19.08
N ASN A 12 6.59 12.22 -19.56
CA ASN A 12 6.47 10.94 -18.84
C ASN A 12 7.83 10.23 -18.70
N LYS A 13 8.69 10.32 -19.72
CA LYS A 13 10.05 9.81 -19.64
C LYS A 13 10.87 10.53 -18.57
N ARG A 14 10.80 11.87 -18.50
CA ARG A 14 11.48 12.64 -17.45
C ARG A 14 10.97 12.30 -16.05
N VAL A 15 9.66 12.11 -15.87
CA VAL A 15 9.08 11.68 -14.58
C VAL A 15 9.60 10.30 -14.19
N LYS A 16 9.63 9.35 -15.13
CA LYS A 16 10.18 8.01 -14.91
C LYS A 16 11.64 8.05 -14.49
N GLU A 17 12.49 8.77 -15.23
CA GLU A 17 13.91 8.94 -14.92
C GLU A 17 14.09 9.55 -13.51
N THR A 18 13.35 10.62 -13.21
CA THR A 18 13.40 11.26 -11.88
C THR A 18 13.02 10.30 -10.77
N ILE A 19 11.97 9.51 -10.93
CA ILE A 19 11.56 8.52 -9.93
C ILE A 19 12.62 7.43 -9.78
N GLN A 20 13.17 6.91 -10.89
CA GLN A 20 14.20 5.87 -10.84
C GLN A 20 15.48 6.35 -10.17
N ASP A 21 15.87 7.60 -10.38
CA ASP A 21 17.07 8.18 -9.78
C ASP A 21 16.90 8.44 -8.26
N ASN A 22 15.67 8.68 -7.80
CA ASN A 22 15.39 9.01 -6.39
C ASN A 22 14.88 7.82 -5.55
N PHE A 23 14.34 6.78 -6.17
CA PHE A 23 13.76 5.61 -5.50
C PHE A 23 14.42 4.31 -5.97
N PHE A 24 15.72 4.18 -5.70
CA PHE A 24 16.52 3.01 -6.08
C PHE A 24 16.42 1.84 -5.08
N GLU A 25 15.97 2.10 -3.84
CA GLU A 25 15.76 1.10 -2.79
C GLU A 25 14.28 0.91 -2.47
N ASN A 26 13.97 -0.24 -1.85
CA ASN A 26 12.63 -0.48 -1.34
C ASN A 26 12.37 0.41 -0.11
N ILE A 27 11.18 0.97 -0.02
CA ILE A 27 10.75 1.81 1.10
C ILE A 27 9.63 1.14 1.88
N TRP A 28 9.60 1.33 3.19
CA TRP A 28 8.53 0.83 4.04
C TRP A 28 7.42 1.88 4.13
N VAL A 29 6.19 1.46 3.84
CA VAL A 29 5.01 2.34 3.78
C VAL A 29 3.90 1.73 4.61
N VAL A 30 3.28 2.55 5.46
CA VAL A 30 2.04 2.22 6.16
C VAL A 30 0.86 2.59 5.26
N ALA A 31 -0.06 1.64 5.05
CA ALA A 31 -1.28 1.90 4.31
C ALA A 31 -2.39 0.92 4.72
N GLU A 32 -3.63 1.23 4.39
CA GLU A 32 -4.76 0.31 4.45
C GLU A 32 -4.98 -0.33 3.06
N ILE A 33 -5.33 -1.62 3.03
CA ILE A 33 -5.74 -2.30 1.81
C ILE A 33 -7.16 -1.84 1.46
N GLY A 34 -7.32 -0.98 0.46
CA GLY A 34 -8.63 -0.58 -0.05
C GLY A 34 -9.30 -1.68 -0.88
N GLU A 35 -8.53 -2.30 -1.78
CA GLU A 35 -8.98 -3.42 -2.60
C GLU A 35 -7.90 -4.50 -2.70
N PHE A 36 -8.30 -5.76 -2.84
CA PHE A 36 -7.39 -6.89 -2.99
C PHE A 36 -7.96 -7.92 -3.96
N ASN A 37 -7.29 -8.12 -5.10
CA ASN A 37 -7.74 -9.03 -6.15
C ASN A 37 -6.59 -9.90 -6.65
N ILE A 38 -6.77 -11.23 -6.65
CA ILE A 38 -5.80 -12.16 -7.22
C ILE A 38 -6.24 -12.57 -8.62
N ASN A 39 -5.38 -12.36 -9.62
CA ASN A 39 -5.66 -12.78 -10.98
C ASN A 39 -5.43 -14.30 -11.17
N ARG A 40 -5.84 -14.83 -12.33
CA ARG A 40 -5.66 -16.26 -12.67
C ARG A 40 -4.20 -16.73 -12.68
N ASN A 41 -3.26 -15.81 -12.87
CA ASN A 41 -1.82 -16.06 -12.91
C ASN A 41 -1.18 -15.99 -11.51
N GLY A 42 -1.98 -15.73 -10.47
CA GLY A 42 -1.55 -15.68 -9.07
C GLY A 42 -0.90 -14.35 -8.64
N HIS A 43 -0.97 -13.29 -9.46
CA HIS A 43 -0.56 -11.95 -9.05
C HIS A 43 -1.69 -11.29 -8.26
N ALA A 44 -1.36 -10.61 -7.17
CA ALA A 44 -2.33 -9.77 -6.46
C ALA A 44 -2.21 -8.33 -6.92
N TYR A 45 -3.33 -7.73 -7.25
CA TYR A 45 -3.48 -6.30 -7.48
C TYR A 45 -4.21 -5.70 -6.30
N LEU A 46 -3.61 -4.67 -5.72
CA LEU A 46 -4.11 -3.97 -4.55
C LEU A 46 -4.34 -2.49 -4.88
N GLU A 47 -5.33 -1.90 -4.24
CA GLU A 47 -5.37 -0.47 -4.02
C GLU A 47 -4.96 -0.22 -2.57
N LEU A 48 -3.89 0.56 -2.36
CA LEU A 48 -3.46 1.02 -1.04
C LEU A 48 -4.05 2.40 -0.80
N VAL A 49 -4.63 2.62 0.37
CA VAL A 49 -5.25 3.88 0.77
C VAL A 49 -4.73 4.31 2.13
N GLU A 50 -4.62 5.62 2.33
CA GLU A 50 -4.34 6.23 3.61
C GLU A 50 -5.52 7.11 3.99
N LYS A 51 -6.03 6.94 5.22
CA LYS A 51 -7.13 7.72 5.77
C LYS A 51 -6.60 8.63 6.87
N GLU A 52 -7.28 9.76 7.05
CA GLU A 52 -7.05 10.64 8.20
C GLU A 52 -7.41 9.92 9.52
N GLU A 53 -6.70 10.18 10.62
CA GLU A 53 -6.89 9.41 11.87
C GLU A 53 -8.32 9.52 12.44
N ASP A 54 -8.93 10.71 12.32
CA ASP A 54 -10.24 11.03 12.88
C ASP A 54 -11.39 11.01 11.86
N SER A 55 -11.14 10.61 10.60
CA SER A 55 -12.18 10.58 9.58
C SER A 55 -11.96 9.52 8.50
N ASP A 56 -13.05 9.05 7.87
CA ASP A 56 -12.97 8.12 6.72
C ASP A 56 -12.46 8.79 5.43
N LYS A 57 -11.93 10.01 5.52
CA LYS A 57 -11.42 10.75 4.37
C LYS A 57 -10.09 10.15 3.92
N ILE A 58 -10.06 9.66 2.68
CA ILE A 58 -8.84 9.19 2.02
C ILE A 58 -7.97 10.39 1.66
N ILE A 59 -6.75 10.43 2.19
CA ILE A 59 -5.75 11.49 1.94
C ILE A 59 -4.68 11.07 0.92
N ALA A 60 -4.42 9.76 0.77
CA ALA A 60 -3.55 9.23 -0.26
C ALA A 60 -4.07 7.89 -0.81
N LYS A 61 -3.79 7.62 -2.08
CA LYS A 61 -4.11 6.34 -2.73
C LYS A 61 -3.07 5.96 -3.78
N ALA A 62 -2.75 4.68 -3.87
CA ALA A 62 -1.82 4.16 -4.87
C ALA A 62 -2.21 2.75 -5.31
N ARG A 63 -2.00 2.44 -6.59
CA ARG A 63 -2.10 1.06 -7.09
C ARG A 63 -0.85 0.31 -6.72
N ALA A 64 -1.01 -0.93 -6.29
CA ALA A 64 0.07 -1.81 -5.91
C ALA A 64 -0.09 -3.19 -6.56
N THR A 65 1.03 -3.87 -6.81
CA THR A 65 1.04 -5.25 -7.29
C THR A 65 1.94 -6.09 -6.40
N ILE A 66 1.49 -7.29 -6.02
CA ILE A 66 2.34 -8.34 -5.47
C ILE A 66 2.47 -9.41 -6.55
N TRP A 67 3.70 -9.63 -7.02
CA TRP A 67 3.98 -10.69 -7.97
C TRP A 67 3.72 -12.06 -7.37
N SER A 68 3.42 -13.06 -8.21
CA SER A 68 2.92 -14.37 -7.75
C SER A 68 3.96 -15.12 -6.91
N TYR A 69 5.24 -14.98 -7.25
CA TYR A 69 6.34 -15.57 -6.49
C TYR A 69 6.42 -14.97 -5.08
N THR A 70 6.29 -13.64 -4.95
CA THR A 70 6.27 -12.95 -3.66
C THR A 70 5.02 -13.32 -2.88
N LEU A 71 3.85 -13.26 -3.51
CA LEU A 71 2.56 -13.50 -2.86
C LEU A 71 2.49 -14.90 -2.24
N ARG A 72 3.04 -15.91 -2.92
CA ARG A 72 3.06 -17.30 -2.46
C ARG A 72 3.84 -17.49 -1.15
N MET A 73 4.81 -16.64 -0.86
CA MET A 73 5.55 -16.64 0.41
C MET A 73 4.94 -15.67 1.42
N LEU A 74 4.60 -14.46 0.95
CA LEU A 74 4.10 -13.35 1.75
C LEU A 74 2.75 -13.66 2.40
N LYS A 75 1.80 -14.20 1.63
CA LYS A 75 0.45 -14.49 2.11
C LYS A 75 0.44 -15.48 3.29
N PRO A 76 1.02 -16.70 3.19
CA PRO A 76 1.04 -17.63 4.33
C PRO A 76 1.88 -17.11 5.50
N TYR A 77 2.97 -16.39 5.24
CA TYR A 77 3.77 -15.76 6.31
C TYR A 77 2.94 -14.75 7.11
N PHE A 78 2.18 -13.90 6.43
CA PHE A 78 1.28 -12.95 7.07
C PHE A 78 0.19 -13.67 7.88
N GLU A 79 -0.53 -14.59 7.25
CA GLU A 79 -1.65 -15.32 7.85
C GLU A 79 -1.23 -16.14 9.07
N THR A 80 -0.09 -16.81 9.02
CA THR A 80 0.40 -17.62 10.15
C THR A 80 0.88 -16.76 11.32
N THR A 81 1.29 -15.51 11.08
CA THR A 81 1.77 -14.61 12.12
C THR A 81 0.64 -13.81 12.76
N THR A 82 -0.32 -13.33 11.96
CA THR A 82 -1.43 -12.49 12.43
C THR A 82 -2.70 -13.27 12.75
N ASN A 83 -2.82 -14.52 12.29
CA ASN A 83 -4.09 -15.27 12.23
C ASN A 83 -5.19 -14.51 11.46
N GLN A 84 -4.83 -13.63 10.52
CA GLN A 84 -5.77 -12.88 9.68
C GLN A 84 -5.47 -13.15 8.20
N GLU A 85 -6.51 -13.32 7.39
CA GLU A 85 -6.38 -13.36 5.94
C GLU A 85 -5.95 -12.00 5.40
N LEU A 86 -5.08 -11.98 4.39
CA LEU A 86 -4.69 -10.74 3.74
C LEU A 86 -5.82 -10.23 2.82
N ILE A 87 -6.70 -9.38 3.35
CA ILE A 87 -7.90 -8.86 2.70
C ILE A 87 -8.03 -7.33 2.83
N ALA A 88 -8.99 -6.75 2.12
CA ALA A 88 -9.31 -5.32 2.24
C ALA A 88 -9.74 -4.94 3.66
N GLY A 89 -9.44 -3.70 4.05
CA GLY A 89 -9.70 -3.13 5.37
C GLY A 89 -8.58 -3.32 6.40
N LEU A 90 -7.51 -4.05 6.06
CA LEU A 90 -6.36 -4.22 6.94
C LEU A 90 -5.36 -3.08 6.77
N LYS A 91 -4.91 -2.52 7.89
CA LYS A 91 -3.76 -1.63 7.94
C LYS A 91 -2.48 -2.45 8.02
N ILE A 92 -1.58 -2.21 7.09
CA ILE A 92 -0.37 -2.99 6.87
C ILE A 92 0.84 -2.08 6.77
N LEU A 93 2.00 -2.65 7.11
CA LEU A 93 3.31 -2.06 6.83
C LEU A 93 3.98 -2.91 5.76
N VAL A 94 4.24 -2.33 4.59
CA VAL A 94 4.78 -3.05 3.43
C VAL A 94 6.04 -2.41 2.89
N SER A 95 6.98 -3.26 2.48
CA SER A 95 8.15 -2.83 1.72
C SER A 95 7.78 -2.78 0.23
N VAL A 96 7.94 -1.62 -0.40
CA VAL A 96 7.56 -1.40 -1.80
C VAL A 96 8.71 -0.84 -2.62
N SER A 97 8.81 -1.26 -3.88
CA SER A 97 9.57 -0.53 -4.89
C SER A 97 8.64 0.41 -5.65
N VAL A 98 9.08 1.64 -5.88
CA VAL A 98 8.32 2.66 -6.61
C VAL A 98 8.56 2.49 -8.11
N GLU A 99 7.49 2.36 -8.89
CA GLU A 99 7.56 2.20 -10.34
C GLU A 99 6.69 3.23 -11.07
N PHE A 100 7.20 3.79 -12.16
CA PHE A 100 6.44 4.67 -13.04
C PHE A 100 6.50 4.15 -14.47
N HIS A 101 5.34 3.78 -15.01
CA HIS A 101 5.21 3.36 -16.39
C HIS A 101 4.68 4.51 -17.24
N GLU A 102 5.29 4.78 -18.39
CA GLU A 102 4.97 5.93 -19.24
C GLU A 102 3.52 5.92 -19.77
N ILE A 103 2.86 4.76 -19.77
CA ILE A 103 1.45 4.59 -20.19
C ILE A 103 0.51 4.43 -18.99
N TYR A 104 0.92 3.69 -17.95
CA TYR A 104 0.02 3.31 -16.85
C TYR A 104 0.15 4.22 -15.62
N GLY A 105 1.19 5.05 -15.58
CA GLY A 105 1.48 5.99 -14.52
C GLY A 105 2.19 5.34 -13.33
N PHE A 106 1.98 5.94 -12.16
CA PHE A 106 2.58 5.57 -10.89
C PHE A 106 1.97 4.28 -10.32
N SER A 107 2.83 3.39 -9.85
CA SER A 107 2.45 2.14 -9.20
C SER A 107 3.50 1.71 -8.20
N LEU A 108 3.07 0.90 -7.23
CA LEU A 108 3.93 0.29 -6.24
C LEU A 108 4.03 -1.21 -6.50
N ASN A 109 5.17 -1.78 -6.17
CA ASN A 109 5.39 -3.20 -6.25
C ASN A 109 5.83 -3.68 -4.87
N VAL A 110 4.96 -4.45 -4.24
CA VAL A 110 5.15 -4.91 -2.86
C VAL A 110 6.13 -6.09 -2.88
N ARG A 111 7.19 -5.93 -2.09
CA ARG A 111 8.28 -6.88 -1.95
C ARG A 111 8.19 -7.66 -0.64
N ASP A 112 7.72 -7.02 0.42
CA ASP A 112 7.62 -7.63 1.73
C ASP A 112 6.50 -7.00 2.57
N ILE A 113 6.14 -7.66 3.68
CA ILE A 113 5.14 -7.21 4.65
C ILE A 113 5.64 -7.44 6.07
N ASP A 114 5.40 -6.48 6.96
CA ASP A 114 5.62 -6.66 8.40
C ASP A 114 4.27 -7.01 9.06
N PRO A 115 4.04 -8.28 9.42
CA PRO A 115 2.81 -8.70 10.08
C PRO A 115 2.69 -8.21 11.53
N THR A 116 3.82 -7.88 12.19
CA THR A 116 3.80 -7.45 13.59
C THR A 116 3.18 -6.08 13.76
N TYR A 117 3.34 -5.22 12.75
CA TYR A 117 2.67 -3.92 12.69
C TYR A 117 1.15 -4.07 12.68
N THR A 118 0.62 -4.95 11.83
CA THR A 118 -0.83 -5.18 11.75
C THR A 118 -1.38 -5.76 13.05
N LEU A 119 -0.65 -6.67 13.70
CA LEU A 119 -1.06 -7.21 15.00
C LEU A 119 -1.16 -6.09 16.06
N GLY A 120 -0.15 -5.22 16.13
CA GLY A 120 -0.15 -4.10 17.07
C GLY A 120 -1.26 -3.08 16.78
N ASP A 121 -1.58 -2.82 15.51
CA ASP A 121 -2.69 -1.93 15.13
C ASP A 121 -4.05 -2.51 15.55
N ILE A 122 -4.25 -3.82 15.37
CA ILE A 122 -5.46 -4.53 15.84
C ILE A 122 -5.60 -4.44 17.36
N GLU A 123 -4.53 -4.69 18.11
CA GLU A 123 -4.54 -4.59 19.57
C GLU A 123 -4.86 -3.17 20.04
N LYS A 124 -4.25 -2.16 19.41
CA LYS A 124 -4.51 -0.75 19.70
C LYS A 124 -5.98 -0.42 19.47
N ARG A 125 -6.53 -0.81 18.31
CA ARG A 125 -7.93 -0.53 17.96
C ARG A 125 -8.92 -1.20 18.91
N ARG A 126 -8.60 -2.39 19.41
CA ARG A 126 -9.41 -3.08 20.43
C ARG A 126 -9.46 -2.29 21.73
N LEU A 127 -8.32 -1.75 22.19
CA LEU A 127 -8.27 -0.94 23.41
C LEU A 127 -9.04 0.38 23.25
N GLU A 128 -8.93 1.03 22.09
CA GLU A 128 -9.66 2.27 21.80
C GLU A 128 -11.19 2.07 21.84
N ILE A 129 -11.68 0.95 21.29
CA ILE A 129 -13.11 0.61 21.35
C ILE A 129 -13.57 0.39 22.79
N ILE A 130 -12.79 -0.32 23.61
CA ILE A 130 -13.13 -0.58 25.01
C ILE A 130 -13.19 0.75 25.78
N ASN A 131 -12.16 1.58 25.67
CA ASN A 131 -12.10 2.87 26.36
C ASN A 131 -13.29 3.78 25.98
N ARG A 132 -13.67 3.80 24.70
CA ARG A 132 -14.81 4.60 24.25
C ARG A 132 -16.14 4.12 24.83
N LEU A 133 -16.34 2.81 24.95
CA LEU A 133 -17.55 2.24 25.56
C LEU A 133 -17.64 2.53 27.06
N GLU A 134 -16.50 2.63 27.76
CA GLU A 134 -16.46 3.04 29.17
C GLU A 134 -16.76 4.54 29.36
N ASP A 135 -16.32 5.39 28.43
CA ASP A 135 -16.53 6.84 28.46
C ASP A 135 -17.98 7.25 28.10
N GLU A 136 -18.63 6.54 27.18
CA GLU A 136 -20.04 6.77 26.80
C GLU A 136 -21.06 6.24 27.84
N GLY A 137 -20.61 5.47 28.85
CA GLY A 137 -21.42 4.83 29.88
C GLY A 137 -21.55 5.57 31.22
N THR A 138 -21.03 6.80 31.33
CA THR A 138 -21.11 7.67 32.51
C THR A 138 -21.83 8.98 32.18
#